data_AF-A0A3P8IG87-F1
#
_entry.id   AF-A0A3P8IG87-F1
#
_cell.length_a   1.000
_cell.length_b   1.000
_cell.length_c   1.000
_cell.angle_alpha   90.00
_cell.angle_beta   90.00
_cell.angle_gamma   90.00
#
_symmetry.space_group_name_H-M   'P 1'
#
loop_
_entity.id
_entity.type
_entity.pdbx_description
1 polymer ?
#
loop_
_entity_poly.entity_id
_entity_poly.type
_entity_poly.pdbx_seq_one_letter_code
_entity_poly.pdbx_strand_id
1 'polypeptide(L)'
;MSLGPLSVTCSIFIIFSFNIAYCLARMLLDLITLFCATHSILEHRVLSDPQERAWYDSHRAQILQTDYEEERVDVFPFFARSCFDRFDDGKKGFYTVYRKVFNNEKSNQNGRSSREYPSFGQSDSLYTDVVASFYQFWEAFRTHKNYTWVEKYDIRFSFNTNKLHPNLIFISTPIKERRAMEQENKRLRNAARRKRNEEVRQLVAFVKKRDKRVAAERERIQQVAQEAQARTQKLAREARQRCTRINQQLSAGYCIKCLPISHIVYSVLYNRVVSLLA
;
A
#
# COMPACT_ATOMS: atom_id res chain seq x y z
N MET A 1 89.09 46.75 34.62
CA MET A 1 88.14 45.66 34.29
C MET A 1 87.80 45.80 32.82
N SER A 2 88.61 45.19 31.95
CA SER A 2 88.42 45.25 30.50
C SER A 2 87.72 43.97 30.07
N LEU A 3 86.39 44.04 29.87
CA LEU A 3 85.65 42.99 29.18
C LEU A 3 86.05 43.06 27.71
N GLY A 4 86.92 42.15 27.29
CA GLY A 4 87.56 42.15 25.98
C GLY A 4 86.60 41.92 24.79
N PRO A 5 87.10 42.14 23.56
CA PRO A 5 86.31 42.11 22.31
C PRO A 5 85.72 40.73 21.94
N LEU A 6 86.01 39.68 22.72
CA LEU A 6 85.48 38.33 22.55
C LEU A 6 83.96 38.21 22.83
N SER A 7 83.38 39.13 23.63
CA SER A 7 81.94 39.13 23.94
C SER A 7 81.08 39.54 22.73
N VAL A 8 81.56 40.50 21.93
CA VAL A 8 80.81 41.04 20.79
C VAL A 8 80.84 40.07 19.61
N THR A 9 81.98 39.43 19.34
CA THR A 9 82.11 38.44 18.25
C THR A 9 81.30 37.18 18.53
N CYS A 10 81.24 36.72 19.78
CA CYS A 10 80.42 35.57 20.17
C CYS A 10 78.92 35.88 20.05
N SER A 11 78.50 37.09 20.44
CA SER A 11 77.11 37.56 20.31
C SER A 11 76.69 37.67 18.84
N ILE A 12 77.55 38.18 17.96
CA ILE A 12 77.28 38.27 16.51
C ILE A 12 77.14 36.87 15.90
N PHE A 13 78.02 35.93 16.25
CA PHE A 13 77.95 34.56 15.73
C PHE A 13 76.68 33.82 16.17
N ILE A 14 76.25 34.04 17.41
CA ILE A 14 75.00 33.50 17.95
C ILE A 14 73.81 34.09 17.19
N ILE A 15 73.75 35.42 17.02
CA ILE A 15 72.67 36.09 16.27
C ILE A 15 72.61 35.59 14.81
N PHE A 16 73.76 35.44 14.16
CA PHE A 16 73.83 34.95 12.78
C PHE A 16 73.37 33.49 12.68
N SER A 17 73.76 32.65 13.64
CA SER A 17 73.33 31.25 13.74
C SER A 17 71.83 31.11 14.01
N PHE A 18 71.27 31.95 14.88
CA PHE A 18 69.82 32.01 15.12
C PHE A 18 69.05 32.52 13.90
N ASN A 19 69.59 33.48 13.14
CA ASN A 19 68.98 33.96 11.91
C ASN A 19 68.95 32.87 10.83
N ILE A 20 70.04 32.13 10.67
CA ILE A 20 70.11 30.99 9.74
C ILE A 20 69.14 29.88 10.18
N ALA A 21 69.11 29.53 11.46
CA ALA A 21 68.18 28.53 11.99
C ALA A 21 66.71 28.96 11.81
N TYR A 22 66.39 30.24 12.02
CA TYR A 22 65.06 30.80 11.79
C TYR A 22 64.68 30.78 10.30
N CYS A 23 65.60 31.14 9.40
CA CYS A 23 65.40 31.05 7.95
C CYS A 23 65.17 29.61 7.49
N LEU A 24 65.95 28.65 8.00
CA LEU A 24 65.78 27.22 7.69
C LEU A 24 64.46 26.67 8.26
N ALA A 25 64.08 27.05 9.47
CA ALA A 25 62.81 26.66 10.07
C ALA A 25 61.62 27.23 9.30
N ARG A 26 61.72 28.47 8.82
CA ARG A 26 60.68 29.10 7.98
C ARG A 26 60.58 28.44 6.61
N MET A 27 61.71 28.14 5.97
CA MET A 27 61.73 27.36 4.73
C MET A 27 61.12 25.97 4.91
N LEU A 28 61.40 25.28 6.01
CA LEU A 28 60.80 23.99 6.33
C LEU A 28 59.30 24.11 6.58
N LEU A 29 58.83 25.14 7.27
CA LEU A 29 57.41 25.39 7.50
C LEU A 29 56.67 25.71 6.19
N ASP A 30 57.30 26.47 5.29
CA ASP A 30 56.78 26.78 3.96
C ASP A 30 56.74 25.50 3.08
N LEU A 31 57.74 24.62 3.19
CA LEU A 31 57.76 23.31 2.52
C LEU A 31 56.67 22.37 3.06
N ILE A 32 56.47 22.34 4.38
CA ILE A 32 55.44 21.54 5.03
C ILE A 32 54.05 22.06 4.65
N THR A 33 53.83 23.37 4.64
CA THR A 33 52.55 23.94 4.20
C THR A 33 52.29 23.71 2.71
N LEU A 34 53.32 23.77 1.86
CA LEU A 34 53.21 23.41 0.43
C LEU A 34 52.90 21.91 0.25
N PHE A 35 53.51 21.04 1.06
CA PHE A 35 53.24 19.60 1.05
C PHE A 35 51.82 19.29 1.56
N CYS A 36 51.37 19.93 2.64
CA CYS A 36 49.99 19.81 3.14
C CYS A 36 48.95 20.36 2.14
N ALA A 37 49.24 21.49 1.49
CA ALA A 37 48.37 22.06 0.47
C ALA A 37 48.26 21.13 -0.75
N THR A 38 49.37 20.55 -1.22
CA THR A 38 49.37 19.62 -2.35
C THR A 38 48.70 18.27 -2.01
N HIS A 39 48.85 17.76 -0.78
CA HIS A 39 48.15 16.55 -0.34
C HIS A 39 46.63 16.78 -0.21
N SER A 40 46.21 17.94 0.34
CA SER A 40 44.81 18.36 0.40
C SER A 40 44.19 18.54 -0.99
N ILE A 41 44.95 19.04 -1.97
CA ILE A 41 44.53 19.16 -3.38
C ILE A 41 44.37 17.78 -4.05
N LEU A 42 45.22 16.80 -3.72
CA LEU A 42 45.12 15.44 -4.26
C LEU A 42 43.91 14.68 -3.71
N GLU A 43 43.56 14.88 -2.44
CA GLU A 43 42.38 14.28 -1.81
C GLU A 43 41.07 14.89 -2.36
N HIS A 44 41.07 16.19 -2.70
CA HIS A 44 39.96 16.83 -3.41
C HIS A 44 39.85 16.40 -4.88
N ARG A 45 40.97 16.08 -5.55
CA ARG A 45 40.96 15.66 -6.98
C ARG A 45 40.16 14.39 -7.24
N VAL A 46 40.09 13.48 -6.27
CA VAL A 46 39.32 12.22 -6.34
C VAL A 46 37.81 12.45 -6.14
N LEU A 47 37.39 13.68 -5.80
CA LEU A 47 35.98 14.06 -5.65
C LEU A 47 35.60 15.36 -6.41
N SER A 48 36.49 15.88 -7.26
CA SER A 48 36.32 17.19 -7.93
C SER A 48 35.90 17.11 -9.39
N ASP A 49 35.80 15.95 -10.03
CA ASP A 49 35.19 15.90 -11.36
C ASP A 49 33.69 16.24 -11.22
N PRO A 50 33.22 17.40 -11.76
CA PRO A 50 31.81 17.76 -11.69
C PRO A 50 30.91 16.72 -12.37
N GLN A 51 31.45 15.99 -13.35
CA GLN A 51 30.77 14.92 -14.05
C GLN A 51 30.63 13.66 -13.17
N GLU A 52 31.70 13.21 -12.51
CA GLU A 52 31.62 12.11 -11.53
C GLU A 52 30.82 12.49 -10.30
N ARG A 53 30.90 13.73 -9.82
CA ARG A 53 30.07 14.23 -8.70
C ARG A 53 28.60 14.23 -9.06
N ALA A 54 28.24 14.73 -10.25
CA ALA A 54 26.87 14.67 -10.76
C ALA A 54 26.42 13.22 -11.01
N TRP A 55 27.34 12.33 -11.40
CA TRP A 55 27.09 10.90 -11.53
C TRP A 55 26.85 10.26 -10.15
N TYR A 56 27.68 10.55 -9.14
CA TYR A 56 27.50 10.08 -7.77
C TYR A 56 26.23 10.65 -7.15
N ASP A 57 25.89 11.92 -7.36
CA ASP A 57 24.68 12.54 -6.82
C ASP A 57 23.40 12.03 -7.51
N SER A 58 23.46 11.71 -8.81
CA SER A 58 22.35 11.09 -9.55
C SER A 58 22.17 9.61 -9.23
N HIS A 59 23.26 8.86 -9.08
CA HIS A 59 23.26 7.44 -8.71
C HIS A 59 23.26 7.22 -7.19
N ARG A 60 23.34 8.28 -6.38
CA ARG A 60 23.39 8.20 -4.91
C ARG A 60 22.23 7.37 -4.37
N ALA A 61 21.05 7.55 -4.95
CA ALA A 61 19.85 6.83 -4.57
C ALA A 61 19.92 5.33 -4.88
N GLN A 62 20.69 4.93 -5.89
CA GLN A 62 20.90 3.54 -6.33
C GLN A 62 22.05 2.87 -5.56
N ILE A 63 23.13 3.61 -5.29
CA ILE A 63 24.26 3.15 -4.46
C ILE A 63 23.84 2.97 -2.99
N LEU A 64 22.94 3.82 -2.49
CA LEU A 64 22.31 3.67 -1.18
C LEU A 64 21.16 2.65 -1.16
N GLN A 65 20.79 2.09 -2.32
CA GLN A 65 19.80 1.03 -2.44
C GLN A 65 20.47 -0.34 -2.25
N THR A 66 21.35 -0.45 -1.25
CA THR A 66 21.73 -1.75 -0.69
C THR A 66 20.47 -2.34 -0.05
N ASP A 67 19.93 -3.40 -0.65
CA ASP A 67 18.93 -4.30 -0.09
C ASP A 67 17.94 -3.63 0.87
N TYR A 68 16.99 -2.88 0.32
CA TYR A 68 15.84 -2.41 1.09
C TYR A 68 14.99 -3.63 1.48
N GLU A 69 15.41 -4.33 2.53
CA GLU A 69 14.62 -5.29 3.28
C GLU A 69 13.43 -4.52 3.84
N GLU A 70 12.28 -4.71 3.21
CA GLU A 70 11.05 -4.09 3.66
C GLU A 70 10.77 -4.61 5.07
N GLU A 71 11.03 -3.79 6.11
CA GLU A 71 10.63 -4.09 7.49
C GLU A 71 9.10 -4.11 7.53
N ARG A 72 8.53 -5.26 7.19
CA ARG A 72 7.10 -5.49 7.08
C ARG A 72 6.70 -6.63 7.97
N VAL A 73 5.49 -6.54 8.49
CA VAL A 73 4.88 -7.65 9.19
C VAL A 73 4.53 -8.73 8.17
N ASP A 74 5.24 -9.86 8.27
CA ASP A 74 4.84 -11.07 7.57
C ASP A 74 3.50 -11.55 8.14
N VAL A 75 2.47 -11.56 7.28
CA VAL A 75 1.11 -11.94 7.67
C VAL A 75 0.92 -13.46 7.67
N PHE A 76 1.78 -14.21 6.96
CA PHE A 76 1.62 -15.65 6.75
C PHE A 76 1.59 -16.48 8.05
N PRO A 77 2.47 -16.23 9.04
CA PRO A 77 2.44 -16.97 10.32
C PRO A 77 1.09 -16.85 11.06
N PHE A 78 0.36 -15.75 10.85
CA PHE A 78 -0.91 -15.49 11.53
C PHE A 78 -2.11 -16.24 10.95
N PHE A 79 -1.93 -16.93 9.82
CA PHE A 79 -2.92 -17.87 9.27
C PHE A 79 -2.84 -19.26 9.91
N ALA A 80 -1.74 -19.59 10.59
CA ALA A 80 -1.63 -20.86 11.29
C ALA A 80 -2.61 -20.94 12.47
N ARG A 81 -3.02 -22.14 12.86
CA ARG A 81 -3.85 -22.33 14.08
C ARG A 81 -3.05 -22.11 15.37
N SER A 82 -1.73 -22.29 15.31
CA SER A 82 -0.80 -22.14 16.42
C SER A 82 -0.44 -20.68 16.77
N CYS A 83 -1.00 -19.69 16.08
CA CYS A 83 -0.67 -18.29 16.33
C CYS A 83 -1.30 -17.72 17.63
N PHE A 84 -2.29 -18.41 18.21
CA PHE A 84 -2.89 -18.07 19.50
C PHE A 84 -3.33 -19.32 20.25
N ASP A 85 -3.32 -19.25 21.58
CA ASP A 85 -3.65 -20.41 22.43
C ASP A 85 -5.16 -20.46 22.73
N ARG A 86 -5.74 -19.33 23.15
CA ARG A 86 -7.13 -19.21 23.59
C ARG A 86 -7.78 -17.94 23.05
N PHE A 87 -9.12 -17.93 23.07
CA PHE A 87 -9.93 -16.75 22.75
C PHE A 87 -10.12 -15.87 23.98
N ASP A 88 -9.02 -15.32 24.48
CA ASP A 88 -8.98 -14.41 25.62
C ASP A 88 -8.13 -13.18 25.29
N ASP A 89 -8.10 -12.21 26.21
CA ASP A 89 -7.22 -11.03 26.16
C ASP A 89 -5.85 -11.32 26.83
N GLY A 90 -5.49 -12.59 27.02
CA GLY A 90 -4.20 -12.98 27.58
C GLY A 90 -3.03 -12.51 26.71
N LYS A 91 -1.79 -12.62 27.22
CA LYS A 91 -0.57 -12.20 26.49
C LYS A 91 -0.42 -12.87 25.11
N LYS A 92 -0.87 -14.13 25.00
CA LYS A 92 -0.94 -14.95 23.78
C LYS A 92 -2.39 -15.23 23.34
N GLY A 93 -3.33 -14.43 23.82
CA GLY A 93 -4.73 -14.52 23.47
C GLY A 93 -5.01 -14.00 22.06
N PHE A 94 -6.07 -14.51 21.44
CA PHE A 94 -6.51 -14.13 20.09
C PHE A 94 -6.54 -12.61 19.91
N TYR A 95 -7.20 -11.89 20.83
CA TYR A 95 -7.41 -10.46 20.70
C TYR A 95 -6.10 -9.67 20.84
N THR A 96 -5.22 -10.08 21.75
CA THR A 96 -3.91 -9.43 21.96
C THR A 96 -2.97 -9.65 20.78
N VAL A 97 -2.91 -10.86 20.22
CA VAL A 97 -2.04 -11.18 19.07
C VAL A 97 -2.47 -10.37 17.85
N TYR A 98 -3.75 -10.43 17.47
CA TYR A 98 -4.23 -9.70 16.29
C TYR A 98 -4.20 -8.18 16.48
N ARG A 99 -4.48 -7.67 17.69
CA ARG A 99 -4.29 -6.23 18.01
C ARG A 99 -2.86 -5.78 17.72
N LYS A 100 -1.86 -6.55 18.15
CA LYS A 100 -0.44 -6.23 17.89
C LYS A 100 -0.13 -6.22 16.39
N VAL A 101 -0.62 -7.22 15.65
CA VAL A 101 -0.42 -7.29 14.19
C VAL A 101 -0.99 -6.07 13.47
N PHE A 102 -2.24 -5.71 13.76
CA PHE A 102 -2.87 -4.54 13.13
C PHE A 102 -2.26 -3.21 13.58
N ASN A 103 -1.80 -3.12 14.83
CA ASN A 103 -1.06 -1.95 15.30
C ASN A 103 0.31 -1.81 14.61
N ASN A 104 1.04 -2.90 14.41
CA ASN A 104 2.29 -2.89 13.67
C ASN A 104 2.05 -2.52 12.20
N GLU A 105 0.99 -3.04 11.58
CA GLU A 105 0.63 -2.66 10.21
C GLU A 105 0.23 -1.18 10.12
N LYS A 106 -0.50 -0.63 11.11
CA LYS A 106 -0.76 0.81 11.23
C LYS A 106 0.54 1.60 11.29
N SER A 107 1.46 1.23 12.19
CA SER A 107 2.76 1.91 12.34
C SER A 107 3.60 1.87 11.06
N ASN A 108 3.54 0.78 10.31
CA ASN A 108 4.22 0.61 9.02
C ASN A 108 3.68 1.54 7.91
N GLN A 109 2.48 2.12 8.07
CA GLN A 109 1.91 3.09 7.12
C GLN A 109 2.25 4.56 7.48
N ASN A 110 2.96 4.83 8.59
CA ASN A 110 3.16 6.16 9.18
C ASN A 110 4.15 7.08 8.44
N GLY A 111 4.13 7.07 7.11
CA GLY A 111 4.85 8.04 6.29
C GLY A 111 4.10 9.36 6.11
N ARG A 112 2.78 9.34 5.82
CA ARG A 112 2.01 10.54 5.38
C ARG A 112 0.47 10.43 5.54
N SER A 113 -0.05 9.50 6.34
CA SER A 113 -1.49 9.23 6.42
C SER A 113 -2.18 10.05 7.52
N SER A 114 -3.11 10.95 7.16
CA SER A 114 -4.04 11.61 8.11
C SER A 114 -5.20 10.69 8.54
N ARG A 115 -5.20 9.42 8.09
CA ARG A 115 -6.33 8.52 8.31
C ARG A 115 -6.27 7.93 9.72
N GLU A 116 -7.33 8.14 10.49
CA GLU A 116 -7.47 7.49 11.79
C GLU A 116 -7.76 6.00 11.60
N TYR A 117 -6.91 5.16 12.18
CA TYR A 117 -7.05 3.70 12.12
C TYR A 117 -7.84 3.21 13.35
N PRO A 118 -9.01 2.57 13.15
CA PRO A 118 -9.78 2.03 14.26
C PRO A 118 -9.03 0.90 14.97
N SER A 119 -9.20 0.82 16.28
CA SER A 119 -8.59 -0.23 17.10
C SER A 119 -9.41 -1.53 17.05
N PHE A 120 -8.77 -2.67 17.29
CA PHE A 120 -9.43 -3.99 17.26
C PHE A 120 -10.45 -4.24 18.39
N GLY A 121 -10.44 -3.41 19.44
CA GLY A 121 -11.23 -3.65 20.67
C GLY A 121 -10.76 -4.89 21.44
N GLN A 122 -11.30 -5.13 22.64
CA GLN A 122 -11.04 -6.28 23.53
C GLN A 122 -12.13 -7.36 23.35
N SER A 123 -12.03 -8.47 24.09
CA SER A 123 -13.01 -9.56 24.01
C SER A 123 -14.45 -9.14 24.35
N ASP A 124 -14.63 -8.15 25.22
CA ASP A 124 -15.91 -7.61 25.71
C ASP A 124 -16.51 -6.51 24.82
N SER A 125 -15.78 -6.06 23.81
CA SER A 125 -16.16 -4.88 23.02
C SER A 125 -17.40 -5.15 22.17
N LEU A 126 -18.34 -4.20 22.19
CA LEU A 126 -19.60 -4.27 21.46
C LEU A 126 -19.37 -4.36 19.94
N TYR A 127 -20.13 -5.26 19.31
CA TYR A 127 -19.99 -5.53 17.88
C TYR A 127 -20.33 -4.31 17.02
N THR A 128 -21.41 -3.61 17.34
CA THR A 128 -21.99 -2.53 16.53
C THR A 128 -21.05 -1.34 16.39
N ASP A 129 -20.37 -0.97 17.48
CA ASP A 129 -19.69 0.33 17.55
C ASP A 129 -18.21 0.19 17.19
N VAL A 130 -17.54 -0.82 17.75
CA VAL A 130 -16.08 -0.97 17.63
C VAL A 130 -15.73 -1.99 16.55
N VAL A 131 -16.35 -3.18 16.61
CA VAL A 131 -15.93 -4.32 15.78
C VAL A 131 -16.37 -4.14 14.32
N ALA A 132 -17.59 -3.66 14.08
CA ALA A 132 -18.11 -3.41 12.72
C ALA A 132 -17.31 -2.32 12.01
N SER A 133 -17.08 -1.18 12.68
CA SER A 133 -16.27 -0.07 12.16
C SER A 133 -14.83 -0.52 11.85
N PHE A 134 -14.23 -1.31 12.75
CA PHE A 134 -12.93 -1.92 12.52
C PHE A 134 -12.90 -2.77 11.24
N TYR A 135 -13.76 -3.78 11.11
CA TYR A 135 -13.73 -4.67 9.95
C TYR A 135 -14.06 -3.94 8.66
N GLN A 136 -14.99 -2.99 8.67
CA GLN A 136 -15.33 -2.18 7.48
C GLN A 136 -14.11 -1.38 6.98
N PHE A 137 -13.35 -0.78 7.89
CA PHE A 137 -12.13 -0.05 7.53
C PHE A 137 -11.05 -0.98 6.96
N TRP A 138 -10.79 -2.11 7.64
CA TRP A 138 -9.71 -3.03 7.27
C TRP A 138 -10.03 -3.91 6.05
N GLU A 139 -11.30 -4.19 5.75
CA GLU A 139 -11.72 -4.80 4.48
C GLU A 139 -11.45 -3.86 3.29
N ALA A 140 -11.60 -2.56 3.50
CA ALA A 140 -11.29 -1.53 2.52
C ALA A 140 -9.81 -1.06 2.57
N PHE A 141 -8.93 -1.81 3.25
CA PHE A 141 -7.54 -1.40 3.45
C PHE A 141 -6.81 -1.13 2.13
N ARG A 142 -5.97 -0.08 2.17
CA ARG A 142 -5.07 0.34 1.09
C ARG A 142 -3.78 0.83 1.72
N THR A 143 -2.67 0.27 1.29
CA THR A 143 -1.34 0.75 1.68
C THR A 143 -1.08 2.16 1.14
N HIS A 144 -0.43 2.99 1.96
CA HIS A 144 0.03 4.32 1.58
C HIS A 144 1.49 4.33 1.11
N LYS A 145 2.16 3.17 1.14
CA LYS A 145 3.52 3.01 0.63
C LYS A 145 3.56 3.28 -0.88
N ASN A 146 4.60 3.97 -1.31
CA ASN A 146 4.78 4.36 -2.71
C ASN A 146 5.37 3.21 -3.56
N TYR A 147 6.01 2.20 -2.95
CA TYR A 147 6.66 1.05 -3.62
C TYR A 147 7.69 1.45 -4.68
N THR A 148 8.36 2.59 -4.51
CA THR A 148 9.34 3.07 -5.50
C THR A 148 10.54 2.13 -5.66
N TRP A 149 10.84 1.31 -4.64
CA TRP A 149 11.91 0.30 -4.69
C TRP A 149 11.61 -0.90 -5.61
N VAL A 150 10.35 -1.11 -6.01
CA VAL A 150 9.95 -2.21 -6.92
C VAL A 150 10.15 -1.81 -8.39
N GLU A 151 10.52 -0.57 -8.66
CA GLU A 151 10.73 -0.06 -10.01
C GLU A 151 11.92 -0.75 -10.67
N LYS A 152 11.72 -1.23 -11.90
CA LYS A 152 12.76 -1.92 -12.68
C LYS A 152 13.65 -0.95 -13.44
N TYR A 153 13.09 0.17 -13.91
CA TYR A 153 13.79 1.16 -14.71
C TYR A 153 14.00 2.43 -13.89
N ASP A 154 15.20 3.00 -13.89
CA ASP A 154 15.40 4.34 -13.33
C ASP A 154 15.11 5.40 -14.41
N ILE A 155 13.94 6.02 -14.31
CA ILE A 155 13.51 7.09 -15.22
C ILE A 155 14.18 8.44 -14.92
N ARG A 156 14.97 8.55 -13.85
CA ARG A 156 15.70 9.77 -13.47
C ARG A 156 16.95 10.00 -14.31
N PHE A 157 17.50 8.96 -14.92
CA PHE A 157 18.58 9.07 -15.92
C PHE A 157 18.14 9.67 -17.25
N SER A 158 16.86 9.96 -17.43
CA SER A 158 16.30 10.46 -18.69
C SER A 158 16.33 12.00 -18.85
N PHE A 159 16.94 12.76 -17.94
CA PHE A 159 17.00 14.23 -18.03
C PHE A 159 18.43 14.66 -18.38
N ASN A 160 18.69 15.31 -19.52
CA ASN A 160 18.41 16.74 -19.69
C ASN A 160 18.47 17.21 -21.17
N THR A 161 17.49 16.88 -22.02
CA THR A 161 17.50 17.32 -23.43
C THR A 161 17.11 18.79 -23.65
N ASN A 162 16.61 19.50 -22.63
CA ASN A 162 16.21 20.90 -22.79
C ASN A 162 17.37 21.89 -22.63
N LYS A 163 18.56 21.42 -22.22
CA LYS A 163 19.76 22.25 -22.03
C LYS A 163 21.04 21.66 -22.64
N LEU A 164 20.90 20.62 -23.46
CA LEU A 164 22.02 19.97 -24.15
C LEU A 164 22.09 20.45 -25.61
N HIS A 165 23.30 20.84 -26.01
CA HIS A 165 23.67 21.35 -27.33
C HIS A 165 23.09 20.47 -28.47
N PRO A 166 22.59 21.04 -29.58
CA PRO A 166 21.88 20.31 -30.64
C PRO A 166 22.65 19.16 -31.31
N ASN A 167 23.96 19.01 -31.05
CA ASN A 167 24.76 17.89 -31.56
C ASN A 167 24.93 16.71 -30.56
N LEU A 168 24.27 16.72 -29.39
CA LEU A 168 24.28 15.63 -28.39
C LEU A 168 22.95 14.84 -28.35
N ILE A 169 22.20 14.84 -29.46
CA ILE A 169 20.89 14.17 -29.63
C ILE A 169 20.97 12.64 -29.47
N PHE A 170 22.17 12.05 -29.48
CA PHE A 170 22.37 10.60 -29.55
C PHE A 170 22.14 9.84 -28.22
N ILE A 171 22.03 10.50 -27.07
CA ILE A 171 21.81 9.85 -25.75
C ILE A 171 20.45 10.28 -25.17
N SER A 172 19.41 10.33 -26.00
CA SER A 172 18.03 10.52 -25.53
C SER A 172 17.21 9.29 -25.87
N THR A 173 16.80 8.52 -24.86
CA THR A 173 15.74 7.53 -25.03
C THR A 173 14.50 8.26 -25.56
N PRO A 174 13.96 7.87 -26.73
CA PRO A 174 12.76 8.48 -27.30
C PRO A 174 11.65 8.65 -26.27
N ILE A 175 10.91 9.75 -26.31
CA ILE A 175 9.79 10.05 -25.37
C ILE A 175 8.81 8.86 -25.26
N LYS A 176 8.62 8.11 -26.35
CA LYS A 176 7.79 6.91 -26.40
C LYS A 176 8.32 5.80 -25.49
N GLU A 177 9.63 5.54 -25.51
CA GLU A 177 10.29 4.54 -24.67
C GLU A 177 10.29 4.96 -23.20
N ARG A 178 10.53 6.25 -22.92
CA ARG A 178 10.41 6.80 -21.56
C ARG A 178 9.02 6.59 -20.97
N ARG A 179 7.97 6.89 -21.75
CA ARG A 179 6.57 6.64 -21.35
C ARG A 179 6.30 5.14 -21.15
N ALA A 180 6.88 4.27 -21.98
CA ALA A 180 6.75 2.83 -21.81
C ALA A 180 7.41 2.35 -20.50
N MET A 181 8.61 2.85 -20.18
CA MET A 181 9.31 2.56 -18.92
C MET A 181 8.53 3.08 -17.69
N GLU A 182 8.01 4.31 -17.75
CA GLU A 182 7.16 4.88 -16.68
C GLU A 182 5.88 4.06 -16.47
N GLN A 183 5.25 3.62 -17.56
CA GLN A 183 4.06 2.80 -17.51
C GLN A 183 4.36 1.43 -16.90
N GLU A 184 5.50 0.84 -17.23
CA GLU A 184 5.93 -0.44 -16.65
C GLU A 184 6.25 -0.32 -15.16
N ASN A 185 6.99 0.72 -14.74
CA ASN A 185 7.18 1.01 -13.32
C ASN A 185 5.85 1.25 -12.59
N LYS A 186 4.91 1.96 -13.22
CA LYS A 186 3.56 2.15 -12.67
C LYS A 186 2.82 0.82 -12.52
N ARG A 187 2.94 -0.10 -13.49
CA ARG A 187 2.39 -1.46 -13.39
C ARG A 187 3.02 -2.23 -12.24
N LEU A 188 4.34 -2.25 -12.13
CA LEU A 188 5.08 -2.93 -11.05
C LEU A 188 4.69 -2.40 -9.66
N ARG A 189 4.68 -1.06 -9.48
CA ARG A 189 4.21 -0.43 -8.24
C ARG A 189 2.76 -0.79 -7.91
N ASN A 190 1.88 -0.76 -8.90
CA ASN A 190 0.47 -1.09 -8.69
C ASN A 190 0.27 -2.58 -8.40
N ALA A 191 1.03 -3.46 -9.03
CA ALA A 191 1.01 -4.89 -8.76
C ALA A 191 1.48 -5.18 -7.32
N ALA A 192 2.58 -4.57 -6.86
CA ALA A 192 3.05 -4.69 -5.49
C ALA A 192 2.02 -4.17 -4.46
N ARG A 193 1.43 -2.99 -4.70
CA ARG A 193 0.35 -2.45 -3.85
C ARG A 193 -0.85 -3.38 -3.80
N ARG A 194 -1.27 -3.95 -4.95
CA ARG A 194 -2.39 -4.90 -5.01
C ARG A 194 -2.08 -6.15 -4.22
N LYS A 195 -0.89 -6.72 -4.39
CA LYS A 195 -0.45 -7.91 -3.64
C LYS A 195 -0.51 -7.67 -2.14
N ARG A 196 0.05 -6.56 -1.64
CA ARG A 196 0.00 -6.24 -0.21
C ARG A 196 -1.42 -6.01 0.29
N ASN A 197 -2.24 -5.27 -0.46
CA ASN A 197 -3.63 -5.03 -0.07
C ASN A 197 -4.41 -6.35 0.01
N GLU A 198 -4.18 -7.27 -0.93
CA GLU A 198 -4.82 -8.58 -0.94
C GLU A 198 -4.37 -9.44 0.24
N GLU A 199 -3.07 -9.49 0.55
CA GLU A 199 -2.53 -10.19 1.73
C GLU A 199 -3.20 -9.72 3.04
N VAL A 200 -3.31 -8.40 3.24
CA VAL A 200 -3.95 -7.83 4.43
C VAL A 200 -5.46 -8.11 4.43
N ARG A 201 -6.15 -7.99 3.29
CA ARG A 201 -7.58 -8.30 3.19
C ARG A 201 -7.89 -9.77 3.44
N GLN A 202 -7.04 -10.68 2.97
CA GLN A 202 -7.15 -12.10 3.25
C GLN A 202 -6.96 -12.39 4.72
N LEU A 203 -5.98 -11.75 5.37
CA LEU A 203 -5.81 -11.83 6.82
C LEU A 203 -7.06 -11.35 7.56
N VAL A 204 -7.62 -10.20 7.16
CA VAL A 204 -8.83 -9.64 7.77
C VAL A 204 -10.03 -10.58 7.60
N ALA A 205 -10.25 -11.11 6.40
CA ALA A 205 -11.32 -12.08 6.13
C ALA A 205 -11.16 -13.36 6.96
N PHE A 206 -9.92 -13.82 7.11
CA PHE A 206 -9.58 -14.98 7.94
C PHE A 206 -9.88 -14.73 9.42
N VAL A 207 -9.46 -13.58 9.96
CA VAL A 207 -9.74 -13.17 11.34
C VAL A 207 -11.23 -13.01 11.56
N LYS A 208 -11.94 -12.33 10.65
CA LYS A 208 -13.40 -12.12 10.70
C LYS A 208 -14.18 -13.44 10.71
N LYS A 209 -13.69 -14.48 10.03
CA LYS A 209 -14.31 -15.81 10.03
C LYS A 209 -14.14 -16.54 11.37
N ARG A 210 -13.06 -16.27 12.11
CA ARG A 210 -12.72 -16.95 13.37
C ARG A 210 -13.12 -16.18 14.62
N ASP A 211 -13.36 -14.88 14.50
CA ASP A 211 -13.74 -14.03 15.63
C ASP A 211 -15.11 -14.45 16.19
N LYS A 212 -15.13 -14.84 17.47
CA LYS A 212 -16.35 -15.27 18.17
C LYS A 212 -17.42 -14.18 18.20
N ARG A 213 -17.03 -12.90 18.28
CA ARG A 213 -17.95 -11.75 18.30
C ARG A 213 -18.71 -11.64 16.98
N VAL A 214 -18.01 -11.84 15.86
CA VAL A 214 -18.58 -11.83 14.51
C VAL A 214 -19.41 -13.08 14.25
N ALA A 215 -18.97 -14.23 14.76
CA ALA A 215 -19.70 -15.49 14.61
C ALA A 215 -21.08 -15.43 15.30
N ALA A 216 -21.13 -14.89 16.54
CA ALA A 216 -22.39 -14.71 17.27
C ALA A 216 -23.35 -13.77 16.53
N GLU A 217 -22.86 -12.64 16.00
CA GLU A 217 -23.71 -11.72 15.24
C GLU A 217 -24.20 -12.32 13.92
N ARG A 218 -23.33 -13.07 13.23
CA ARG A 218 -23.72 -13.79 12.01
C ARG A 218 -24.85 -14.77 12.29
N GLU A 219 -24.76 -15.52 13.38
CA GLU A 219 -25.78 -16.47 13.79
C GLU A 219 -27.10 -15.74 14.10
N ARG A 220 -27.05 -14.63 14.84
CA ARG A 220 -28.22 -13.79 15.11
C ARG A 220 -28.89 -13.29 13.83
N ILE A 221 -28.11 -12.75 12.88
CA ILE A 221 -28.63 -12.30 11.58
C ILE A 221 -29.22 -13.46 10.79
N GLN A 222 -28.59 -14.63 10.82
CA GLN A 222 -29.07 -15.82 10.13
C GLN A 222 -30.41 -16.31 10.70
N GLN A 223 -30.58 -16.31 12.01
CA GLN A 223 -31.84 -16.66 12.67
C GLN A 223 -32.95 -15.68 12.28
N VAL A 224 -32.70 -14.37 12.35
CA VAL A 224 -33.67 -13.34 11.93
C VAL A 224 -34.03 -13.47 10.45
N ALA A 225 -33.06 -13.76 9.59
CA ALA A 225 -33.31 -13.97 8.16
C ALA A 225 -34.15 -15.22 7.89
N GLN A 226 -33.89 -16.33 8.60
CA GLN A 226 -34.68 -17.56 8.51
C GLN A 226 -36.13 -17.33 8.96
N GLU A 227 -36.33 -16.60 10.07
CA GLU A 227 -37.66 -16.22 10.53
C GLU A 227 -38.39 -15.33 9.52
N ALA A 228 -37.72 -14.32 8.98
CA ALA A 228 -38.30 -13.43 7.97
C ALA A 228 -38.68 -14.21 6.70
N GLN A 229 -37.84 -15.17 6.28
CA GLN A 229 -38.13 -16.04 5.14
C GLN A 229 -39.32 -16.96 5.42
N ALA A 230 -39.40 -17.56 6.61
CA ALA A 230 -40.54 -18.40 7.01
C ALA A 230 -41.85 -17.60 7.07
N ARG A 231 -41.82 -16.36 7.60
CA ARG A 231 -42.96 -15.43 7.59
C ARG A 231 -43.41 -15.11 6.17
N THR A 232 -42.46 -14.80 5.29
CA THR A 232 -42.75 -14.50 3.87
C THR A 232 -43.34 -15.71 3.14
N GLN A 233 -42.80 -16.91 3.38
CA GLN A 233 -43.33 -18.15 2.80
C GLN A 233 -44.73 -18.47 3.30
N LYS A 234 -45.03 -18.24 4.59
CA LYS A 234 -46.36 -18.43 5.15
C LYS A 234 -47.38 -17.48 4.51
N LEU A 235 -47.05 -16.19 4.43
CA LEU A 235 -47.90 -15.19 3.77
C LEU A 235 -48.12 -15.51 2.28
N ALA A 236 -47.08 -15.96 1.57
CA ALA A 236 -47.21 -16.37 0.17
C ALA A 236 -48.10 -17.60 -0.01
N ARG A 237 -48.04 -18.58 0.92
CA ARG A 237 -48.92 -19.76 0.90
C ARG A 237 -50.37 -19.39 1.17
N GLU A 238 -50.62 -18.54 2.17
CA GLU A 238 -51.97 -18.04 2.49
C GLU A 238 -52.56 -17.23 1.33
N ALA A 239 -51.75 -16.36 0.69
CA ALA A 239 -52.17 -15.62 -0.50
C ALA A 239 -52.50 -16.56 -1.67
N ARG A 240 -51.67 -17.59 -1.93
CA ARG A 240 -51.96 -18.61 -2.96
C ARG A 240 -53.26 -19.36 -2.67
N GLN A 241 -53.47 -19.80 -1.42
CA GLN A 241 -54.70 -20.47 -1.01
C GLN A 241 -55.93 -19.57 -1.16
N ARG A 242 -55.80 -18.27 -0.86
CA ARG A 242 -56.86 -17.28 -1.07
C ARG A 242 -57.17 -17.10 -2.55
N CYS A 243 -56.16 -16.95 -3.41
CA CYS A 243 -56.34 -16.87 -4.85
C CYS A 243 -56.97 -18.14 -5.43
N THR A 244 -56.55 -19.33 -5.00
CA THR A 244 -57.17 -20.59 -5.46
C THR A 244 -58.62 -20.71 -5.00
N ARG A 245 -58.94 -20.29 -3.77
CA ARG A 245 -60.32 -20.31 -3.26
C ARG A 245 -61.21 -19.34 -4.03
N ILE A 246 -60.73 -18.13 -4.32
CA ILE A 246 -61.45 -17.14 -5.14
C ILE A 246 -61.65 -17.69 -6.57
N ASN A 247 -60.62 -18.28 -7.18
CA ASN A 247 -60.71 -18.88 -8.52
C ASN A 247 -61.70 -20.05 -8.55
N GLN A 248 -61.68 -20.92 -7.54
CA GLN A 248 -62.66 -22.00 -7.39
C GLN A 248 -64.10 -21.47 -7.27
N GLN A 249 -64.33 -20.42 -6.45
CA GLN A 249 -65.65 -19.79 -6.32
C GLN A 249 -66.12 -19.18 -7.65
N LEU A 250 -65.23 -18.50 -8.38
CA LEU A 250 -65.53 -17.99 -9.71
C LEU A 250 -65.88 -19.14 -10.67
N SER A 251 -65.10 -20.22 -10.69
CA SER A 251 -65.36 -21.38 -11.55
C SER A 251 -66.66 -22.13 -11.22
N ALA A 252 -67.05 -22.19 -9.94
CA ALA A 252 -68.31 -22.81 -9.51
C ALA A 252 -69.53 -21.92 -9.84
N GLY A 253 -69.34 -20.59 -9.90
CA GLY A 253 -70.34 -19.65 -10.41
C GLY A 253 -70.54 -19.74 -11.93
N TYR A 254 -69.52 -20.19 -12.68
CA TYR A 254 -69.62 -20.57 -14.09
C TYR A 254 -70.21 -21.99 -14.22
N CYS A 255 -71.49 -22.14 -13.90
CA CYS A 255 -72.23 -23.35 -14.28
C CYS A 255 -72.31 -23.40 -15.81
N ILE A 256 -71.89 -24.50 -16.44
CA ILE A 256 -71.98 -24.72 -17.90
C ILE A 256 -73.43 -24.56 -18.41
N LYS A 257 -74.43 -24.67 -17.54
CA LYS A 257 -75.85 -24.41 -17.84
C LYS A 257 -76.21 -22.92 -18.00
N CYS A 258 -75.26 -22.02 -17.69
CA CYS A 258 -75.41 -20.57 -17.78
C CYS A 258 -74.44 -19.93 -18.78
N LEU A 259 -73.74 -20.71 -19.61
CA LEU A 259 -73.26 -20.14 -20.87
C LEU A 259 -74.51 -19.63 -21.59
N PRO A 260 -74.64 -18.31 -21.83
CA PRO A 260 -75.80 -17.79 -22.53
C PRO A 260 -75.86 -18.54 -23.85
N ILE A 261 -77.06 -18.96 -24.26
CA ILE A 261 -77.30 -19.67 -25.53
C ILE A 261 -76.58 -18.97 -26.70
N SER A 262 -76.33 -17.66 -26.57
CA SER A 262 -75.47 -16.87 -27.47
C SER A 262 -74.08 -17.48 -27.74
N HIS A 263 -73.39 -18.13 -26.81
CA HIS A 263 -72.03 -18.65 -27.06
C HIS A 263 -72.02 -19.96 -27.86
N ILE A 264 -73.03 -20.82 -27.65
CA ILE A 264 -73.26 -22.02 -28.48
C ILE A 264 -73.75 -21.60 -29.87
N VAL A 265 -74.66 -20.62 -29.93
CA VAL A 265 -75.16 -20.07 -31.20
C VAL A 265 -74.05 -19.36 -31.97
N TYR A 266 -73.15 -18.61 -31.31
CA TYR A 266 -71.98 -17.99 -31.95
C TYR A 266 -71.00 -19.04 -32.48
N SER A 267 -70.74 -20.12 -31.75
CA SER A 267 -69.85 -21.19 -32.22
C SER A 267 -70.45 -21.94 -33.42
N VAL A 268 -71.76 -22.22 -33.41
CA VAL A 268 -72.45 -22.89 -34.53
C VAL A 268 -72.57 -21.98 -35.74
N LEU A 269 -72.89 -20.69 -35.56
CA LEU A 269 -72.95 -19.71 -36.65
C LEU A 269 -71.57 -19.42 -37.22
N TYR A 270 -70.54 -19.29 -36.38
CA TYR A 270 -69.17 -19.07 -36.83
C TYR A 270 -68.66 -20.24 -37.67
N ASN A 271 -68.87 -21.48 -37.21
CA ASN A 271 -68.48 -22.67 -37.99
C ASN A 271 -69.28 -22.79 -39.30
N ARG A 272 -70.54 -22.40 -39.31
CA ARG A 272 -71.39 -22.44 -40.52
C ARG A 272 -71.02 -21.33 -41.52
N VAL A 273 -70.64 -20.15 -41.05
CA VAL A 273 -70.13 -19.05 -41.89
C VAL A 273 -68.74 -19.38 -42.43
N VAL A 274 -67.84 -19.93 -41.62
CA VAL A 274 -66.50 -20.38 -42.06
C VAL A 274 -66.61 -21.50 -43.10
N SER A 275 -67.56 -22.42 -42.96
CA SER A 275 -67.79 -23.50 -43.93
C SER A 275 -68.52 -23.06 -45.21
N LEU A 276 -69.11 -21.85 -45.24
CA LEU A 276 -69.70 -21.23 -46.45
C LEU A 276 -68.74 -20.28 -47.15
N LEU A 277 -67.65 -19.87 -46.47
CA LEU A 277 -66.60 -19.00 -47.00
C LEU A 277 -65.34 -19.77 -47.45
N ALA A 278 -65.30 -21.09 -47.26
CA ALA A 278 -64.33 -22.02 -47.83
C ALA A 278 -64.93 -22.69 -49.07
#